data_AF-A0A642A6F5-F1
#
_entry.id   AF-A0A642A6F5-F1
#
_cell.length_a   1.000
_cell.length_b   1.000
_cell.length_c   1.000
_cell.angle_alpha   90.00
_cell.angle_beta   90.00
_cell.angle_gamma   90.00
#
_symmetry.space_group_name_H-M   'P 1'
#
loop_
_entity.id
_entity.type
_entity.pdbx_description
1 polymer ?
#
loop_
_entity_poly.entity_id
_entity_poly.type
_entity_poly.pdbx_seq_one_letter_code
_entity_poly.pdbx_strand_id
1 'polypeptide(L)'
;MNLQQELNAWIISRIIELSIKQGISIPELARKSELSTTTIQNIISGKTVPKLETIVSIAMVLSGTLDKFFETVDDNIATEVQKYISSDHKP
;
A
#
# COMPACT_ATOMS: atom_id res chain seq x y z
N MET A 1 -12.45 -14.53 6.94
CA MET A 1 -11.96 -13.16 6.72
C MET A 1 -12.56 -12.69 5.40
N ASN A 2 -12.86 -11.41 5.21
CA ASN A 2 -13.35 -10.94 3.89
C ASN A 2 -12.16 -10.50 3.01
N LEU A 3 -12.33 -10.53 1.69
CA LEU A 3 -11.26 -10.21 0.73
C LEU A 3 -10.65 -8.82 0.95
N GLN A 4 -11.46 -7.86 1.39
CA GLN A 4 -11.00 -6.51 1.71
C GLN A 4 -10.03 -6.48 2.91
N GLN A 5 -10.28 -7.29 3.95
CA GLN A 5 -9.38 -7.46 5.10
C GLN A 5 -8.09 -8.18 4.70
N GLU A 6 -8.20 -9.20 3.84
CA GLU A 6 -7.04 -9.92 3.28
C GLU A 6 -6.15 -9.01 2.46
N LEU A 7 -6.74 -8.20 1.56
CA LEU A 7 -6.00 -7.20 0.79
C LEU A 7 -5.32 -6.17 1.69
N ASN A 8 -6.01 -5.65 2.71
CA ASN A 8 -5.42 -4.68 3.63
C ASN A 8 -4.22 -5.28 4.40
N ALA A 9 -4.34 -6.52 4.88
CA ALA A 9 -3.24 -7.23 5.53
C ALA A 9 -2.06 -7.48 4.58
N TRP A 10 -2.35 -7.80 3.32
CA TRP A 10 -1.35 -7.96 2.29
C TRP A 10 -0.62 -6.64 2.00
N ILE A 11 -1.34 -5.53 1.82
CA ILE A 11 -0.76 -4.19 1.60
C ILE A 11 0.17 -3.82 2.75
N ILE A 12 -0.27 -4.01 4.01
CA ILE A 12 0.57 -3.75 5.18
C ILE A 12 1.87 -4.55 5.13
N SER A 13 1.77 -5.85 4.81
CA SER A 13 2.93 -6.73 4.72
C SER A 13 3.88 -6.28 3.60
N ARG A 14 3.34 -5.88 2.45
CA ARG A 14 4.11 -5.36 1.31
C ARG A 14 4.85 -4.07 1.63
N ILE A 15 4.21 -3.13 2.35
CA ILE A 15 4.84 -1.89 2.83
C ILE A 15 6.04 -2.21 3.72
N ILE A 16 5.87 -3.11 4.69
CA ILE A 16 6.93 -3.50 5.63
C ILE A 16 8.09 -4.16 4.89
N GLU A 17 7.79 -5.13 4.02
CA GLU A 17 8.78 -5.88 3.24
C GLU A 17 9.66 -4.94 2.40
N LEU A 18 9.03 -4.09 1.60
CA LEU A 18 9.73 -3.15 0.72
C LEU A 18 10.51 -2.10 1.50
N SER A 19 9.98 -1.68 2.67
CA SER A 19 10.67 -0.72 3.54
C SER A 19 11.97 -1.31 4.07
N ILE A 20 11.94 -2.57 4.52
CA ILE A 20 13.12 -3.30 4.99
C ILE A 20 14.13 -3.48 3.85
N LYS A 21 13.68 -3.91 2.67
CA LYS A 21 14.54 -4.10 1.50
C LYS A 21 15.28 -2.83 1.08
N GLN A 22 14.67 -1.65 1.26
CA GLN A 22 15.25 -0.36 0.93
C GLN A 22 15.99 0.32 2.08
N GLY A 23 15.93 -0.23 3.30
CA GLY A 23 16.48 0.41 4.49
C GLY A 23 15.82 1.76 4.83
N ILE A 24 14.56 1.96 4.43
CA ILE A 24 13.82 3.20 4.69
C ILE A 24 13.08 3.10 6.03
N SER A 25 13.23 4.12 6.87
CA SER A 25 12.54 4.20 8.15
C SER A 25 11.10 4.71 7.99
N ILE A 26 10.24 4.48 8.98
CA ILE A 26 8.85 4.98 8.96
C ILE A 26 8.76 6.51 8.81
N PRO A 27 9.54 7.33 9.54
CA PRO A 27 9.52 8.78 9.34
C PRO A 27 9.97 9.19 7.94
N GLU A 28 10.96 8.50 7.38
CA GLU A 28 11.45 8.82 6.02
C GLU A 28 10.45 8.39 4.95
N LEU A 29 9.80 7.23 5.10
CA LEU A 29 8.71 6.81 4.22
C LEU A 29 7.55 7.80 4.25
N ALA A 30 7.15 8.24 5.44
CA ALA A 30 6.10 9.24 5.61
C ALA A 30 6.47 10.54 4.88
N ARG A 31 7.68 11.07 5.14
CA ARG A 31 8.18 12.30 4.51
C ARG A 31 8.22 12.19 2.99
N LYS A 32 8.75 11.09 2.44
CA LYS A 32 8.86 10.88 0.98
C LYS A 32 7.52 10.64 0.31
N SER A 33 6.54 10.09 1.03
CA SER A 33 5.19 9.83 0.52
C SER A 33 4.25 11.03 0.73
N GLU A 34 4.74 12.13 1.30
CA GLU A 34 3.94 13.31 1.67
C GLU A 34 2.80 12.99 2.65
N LEU A 35 3.04 12.03 3.55
CA LEU A 35 2.10 11.58 4.58
C LEU A 35 2.64 11.91 5.97
N SER A 36 1.75 11.95 6.96
CA SER A 36 2.18 12.05 8.36
C SER A 36 2.74 10.71 8.84
N THR A 37 3.74 10.76 9.73
CA THR A 37 4.26 9.55 10.40
C THR A 37 3.15 8.77 11.10
N THR A 38 2.18 9.47 11.70
CA THR A 38 1.01 8.85 12.34
C THR A 38 0.12 8.11 11.34
N THR A 39 -0.05 8.64 10.13
CA THR A 39 -0.82 7.97 9.07
C THR A 39 -0.17 6.64 8.70
N ILE A 40 1.14 6.62 8.44
CA ILE A 40 1.86 5.39 8.12
C ILE A 40 1.80 4.39 9.29
N GLN A 41 1.97 4.85 10.53
CA GLN A 41 1.86 4.00 11.72
C GLN A 41 0.46 3.40 11.89
N ASN A 42 -0.61 4.18 11.63
CA ASN A 42 -1.98 3.69 11.70
C ASN A 42 -2.29 2.65 10.62
N ILE A 43 -1.71 2.80 9.42
CA ILE A 43 -1.80 1.80 8.35
C ILE A 43 -1.09 0.52 8.78
N ILE A 44 0.19 0.60 9.17
CA ILE A 44 1.00 -0.57 9.55
C ILE A 44 0.41 -1.33 10.75
N SER A 45 -0.19 -0.62 11.70
CA SER A 45 -0.87 -1.23 12.85
C SER A 45 -2.28 -1.75 12.54
N GLY A 46 -2.76 -1.60 11.30
CA GLY A 46 -4.10 -2.04 10.89
C GLY A 46 -5.25 -1.19 11.42
N LYS A 47 -4.96 -0.06 12.09
CA LYS A 47 -5.99 0.88 12.60
C LYS A 47 -6.71 1.64 11.50
N THR A 48 -6.10 1.75 10.32
CA THR A 48 -6.65 2.49 9.18
C THR A 48 -6.43 1.70 7.91
N VAL A 49 -7.50 1.54 7.13
CA VAL A 49 -7.43 1.02 5.77
C VAL A 49 -7.07 2.18 4.84
N PRO A 50 -5.96 2.12 4.08
CA PRO A 50 -5.55 3.20 3.20
C PRO A 50 -6.48 3.31 1.97
N LYS A 51 -6.66 4.55 1.49
CA LYS A 51 -7.28 4.84 0.19
C LYS A 51 -6.29 4.57 -0.96
N LEU A 52 -6.78 4.47 -2.19
CA LEU A 52 -5.94 4.26 -3.37
C LEU A 52 -4.83 5.31 -3.48
N GLU A 53 -5.15 6.59 -3.38
CA GLU A 53 -4.18 7.70 -3.42
C GLU A 53 -3.03 7.50 -2.42
N THR A 54 -3.35 7.05 -1.20
CA THR A 54 -2.35 6.76 -0.16
C THR A 54 -1.45 5.58 -0.56
N ILE A 55 -2.04 4.53 -1.14
CA ILE A 55 -1.28 3.37 -1.64
C ILE A 55 -0.36 3.80 -2.78
N VAL A 56 -0.84 4.64 -3.70
CA VAL A 56 -0.07 5.19 -4.81
C VAL A 56 1.13 5.98 -4.29
N SER A 57 0.94 6.92 -3.36
CA SER A 57 2.06 7.71 -2.80
C SER A 57 3.13 6.81 -2.17
N ILE A 58 2.73 5.80 -1.42
CA ILE A 58 3.65 4.84 -0.79
C ILE A 58 4.35 3.97 -1.84
N ALA A 59 3.60 3.47 -2.83
CA ALA A 59 4.12 2.64 -3.93
C ALA A 59 5.13 3.40 -4.81
N MET A 60 4.90 4.69 -5.06
CA MET A 60 5.85 5.52 -5.80
C MET A 60 7.20 5.62 -5.09
N VAL A 61 7.21 5.71 -3.75
CA VAL A 61 8.45 5.72 -2.97
C VAL A 61 9.11 4.34 -2.92
N LEU A 62 8.32 3.29 -2.68
CA LEU A 62 8.86 1.96 -2.39
C LEU A 62 9.11 1.09 -3.64
N SER A 63 8.44 1.36 -4.75
CA SER A 63 8.52 0.51 -5.95
C SER A 63 8.56 1.32 -7.25
N GLY A 64 8.46 2.65 -7.17
CA GLY A 64 8.46 3.56 -8.31
C GLY A 64 7.15 3.58 -9.13
N THR A 65 6.27 2.59 -8.96
CA THR A 65 4.96 2.48 -9.64
C THR A 65 4.01 1.65 -8.80
N LEU A 66 2.70 1.83 -9.00
CA LEU A 66 1.66 1.00 -8.38
C LEU A 66 1.72 -0.46 -8.87
N ASP A 67 2.00 -0.68 -10.15
CA ASP A 67 2.05 -2.03 -10.72
C ASP A 67 3.16 -2.88 -10.09
N LYS A 68 4.37 -2.33 -9.94
CA LYS A 68 5.48 -3.03 -9.25
C LYS A 68 5.20 -3.27 -7.77
N PHE A 69 4.42 -2.40 -7.15
CA PHE A 69 4.01 -2.62 -5.76
C PHE A 69 3.14 -3.88 -5.65
N PHE A 70 2.25 -4.13 -6.62
CA PHE A 70 1.36 -5.30 -6.67
C PHE A 70 1.90 -6.52 -7.45
N GLU A 71 3.13 -6.50 -7.95
CA GLU A 71 3.67 -7.55 -8.85
C GLU A 71 3.68 -8.97 -8.23
N THR A 72 3.64 -9.09 -6.91
CA THR A 72 3.65 -10.36 -6.17
C THR A 72 2.32 -10.65 -5.48
N VAL A 73 1.22 -9.99 -5.88
CA VAL A 73 -0.09 -10.26 -5.30
C VAL A 73 -0.60 -11.62 -5.77
N ASP A 74 -1.09 -12.43 -4.84
CA ASP A 74 -1.68 -13.73 -5.18
C ASP A 74 -2.97 -13.56 -5.99
N ASP A 75 -3.25 -14.51 -6.89
CA ASP A 75 -4.44 -14.50 -7.78
C ASP A 75 -5.77 -14.35 -7.02
N ASN A 76 -5.83 -14.87 -5.79
CA ASN A 76 -7.01 -14.79 -4.93
C ASN A 76 -7.34 -13.36 -4.48
N ILE A 77 -6.34 -12.47 -4.43
CA ILE A 77 -6.46 -11.06 -4.02
C ILE A 77 -6.45 -10.14 -5.25
N ALA A 78 -5.95 -10.61 -6.40
CA ALA A 78 -5.83 -9.85 -7.64
C ALA A 78 -7.16 -9.21 -8.10
N THR A 79 -8.30 -9.89 -7.90
CA THR A 79 -9.63 -9.34 -8.24
C THR A 79 -9.94 -8.04 -7.46
N GLU A 80 -9.47 -7.95 -6.22
CA GLU A 80 -9.72 -6.78 -5.37
C GLU A 80 -8.74 -5.65 -5.65
N VAL A 81 -7.50 -5.99 -6.04
CA VAL A 81 -6.54 -5.02 -6.61
C VAL A 81 -7.13 -4.35 -7.85
N GLN A 82 -7.77 -5.11 -8.74
CA GLN A 82 -8.40 -4.56 -9.94
C GLN A 82 -9.52 -3.57 -9.61
N LYS A 83 -10.28 -3.78 -8.53
CA LYS A 83 -11.29 -2.80 -8.08
C LYS A 83 -10.64 -1.50 -7.62
N TYR A 84 -9.52 -1.59 -6.91
CA TYR A 84 -8.74 -0.42 -6.48
C TYR A 84 -8.18 0.35 -7.68
N ILE A 85 -7.61 -0.34 -8.67
CA ILE A 85 -7.05 0.31 -9.88
C ILE A 85 -8.18 0.93 -10.75
N SER A 86 -9.31 0.23 -10.85
CA SER A 86 -10.42 0.65 -11.73
C SER A 86 -11.32 1.72 -11.11
N SER A 87 -11.34 1.89 -9.78
CA SER A 87 -12.26 2.83 -9.13
C SER A 87 -11.93 4.31 -9.37
N ASP A 88 -10.73 4.62 -9.88
CA ASP A 88 -10.29 6.00 -10.22
C ASP A 88 -10.28 6.29 -11.72
N HIS A 89 -10.75 5.37 -12.58
CA HIS A 89 -11.05 5.69 -13.98
C HIS A 89 -12.55 5.94 -14.14
N LYS A 90 -13.02 7.08 -13.62
CA LYS A 90 -14.24 7.70 -14.12
C LYS A 90 -13.80 8.71 -15.21
N PRO A 91 -14.25 8.58 -16.46
CA PRO A 91 -13.99 9.60 -17.48
C PRO A 91 -14.57 10.96 -17.07
#